data_AF-A0A140NRA1-F1
#
_entry.id   AF-A0A140NRA1-F1
#
_cell.length_a   1.000
_cell.length_b   1.000
_cell.length_c   1.000
_cell.angle_alpha   90.00
_cell.angle_beta   90.00
_cell.angle_gamma   90.00
#
_symmetry.space_group_name_H-M   'P 1'
#
loop_
_entity.id
_entity.type
_entity.pdbx_description
1 polymer ?
#
loop_
_entity_poly.entity_id
_entity_poly.type
_entity_poly.pdbx_seq_one_letter_code
_entity_poly.pdbx_strand_id
1 'polypeptide(L)'
;MLILNKEQKIERTKWIEPAEGLKLLVGSANDSRYQSVSATAYRHIERLDSKMKVGTSDFDISKVDTSQPLDELLMFTVAQYLLKDWQGVGELNAKGEQVAIEYTPERGARLLKQCPDIYWKVIDAAVELSKEESEQIDETIKKS
;
A
#
# COMPACT_ATOMS: atom_id res chain seq x y z
N MET A 1 37.76 -7.09 -1.14
CA MET A 1 37.34 -5.77 -1.69
C MET A 1 35.83 -5.69 -1.53
N LEU A 2 35.36 -4.96 -0.50
CA LEU A 2 33.92 -4.77 -0.27
C LEU A 2 33.49 -3.58 -1.14
N ILE A 3 32.80 -3.87 -2.25
CA ILE A 3 32.10 -2.85 -3.01
C ILE A 3 30.79 -2.60 -2.28
N LEU A 4 30.77 -1.60 -1.39
CA LEU A 4 29.54 -1.03 -0.82
C LEU A 4 28.85 -0.27 -1.96
N ASN A 5 28.01 -0.98 -2.71
CA ASN A 5 27.19 -0.40 -3.77
C ASN A 5 25.78 -0.09 -3.26
N LYS A 6 25.24 1.01 -3.77
CA LYS A 6 23.98 1.70 -3.45
C LYS A 6 23.96 2.46 -2.14
N GLU A 7 23.94 3.79 -2.30
CA GLU A 7 23.17 4.70 -1.45
C GLU A 7 21.94 3.96 -0.90
N GLN A 8 21.95 3.65 0.39
CA GLN A 8 20.72 3.28 1.08
C GLN A 8 19.85 4.52 1.04
N LYS A 9 18.96 4.58 0.04
CA LYS A 9 17.89 5.56 -0.03
C LYS A 9 17.16 5.45 1.31
N ILE A 10 17.27 6.48 2.15
CA ILE A 10 16.61 6.51 3.45
C ILE A 10 15.13 6.30 3.16
N GLU A 11 14.60 5.16 3.59
CA GLU A 11 13.21 4.80 3.37
C GLU A 11 12.36 5.75 4.22
N ARG A 12 11.74 6.75 3.58
CA ARG A 12 10.90 7.68 4.31
C ARG A 12 9.64 6.97 4.75
N THR A 13 9.35 7.16 6.02
CA THR A 13 8.16 6.63 6.65
C THR A 13 7.46 7.72 7.45
N LYS A 14 6.14 7.60 7.58
CA LYS A 14 5.28 8.52 8.33
C LYS A 14 4.23 7.73 9.08
N TRP A 15 4.02 8.09 10.34
CA TRP A 15 2.89 7.60 11.10
C TRP A 15 1.63 8.34 10.68
N ILE A 16 0.57 7.59 10.37
CA ILE A 16 -0.78 8.11 10.16
C ILE A 16 -1.73 7.50 11.19
N GLU A 17 -2.81 8.20 11.49
CA GLU A 17 -3.87 7.76 12.40
C GLU A 17 -5.20 7.68 11.62
N PRO A 18 -5.43 6.59 10.87
CA PRO A 18 -6.58 6.48 9.98
C PRO A 18 -7.90 6.29 10.74
N ALA A 19 -7.86 5.86 11.99
CA ALA A 19 -9.01 5.65 12.87
C ALA A 19 -8.57 5.86 14.32
N GLU A 20 -9.52 6.15 15.21
CA GLU A 20 -9.25 6.35 16.63
C GLU A 20 -8.56 5.12 17.23
N GLY A 21 -7.39 5.34 17.84
CA GLY A 21 -6.62 4.29 18.49
C GLY A 21 -5.80 3.41 17.55
N LEU A 22 -5.87 3.62 16.22
CA LEU A 22 -5.08 2.88 15.23
C LEU A 22 -4.01 3.79 14.62
N LYS A 23 -2.74 3.41 14.74
CA LYS A 23 -1.63 4.09 14.06
C LYS A 23 -0.94 3.16 13.09
N LEU A 24 -0.61 3.65 11.91
CA LEU A 24 0.07 2.88 10.86
C LEU A 24 1.33 3.61 10.42
N LEU A 25 2.45 2.89 10.33
CA LEU A 25 3.70 3.41 9.78
C LEU A 25 3.70 3.12 8.29
N VAL A 26 3.65 4.17 7.48
CA VAL A 26 3.53 4.07 6.02
C VAL A 26 4.82 4.54 5.37
N GLY A 27 5.31 3.80 4.39
CA GLY A 27 6.44 4.13 3.52
C GLY A 27 6.03 4.79 2.21
N SER A 28 7.00 5.38 1.52
CA SER A 28 6.79 6.10 0.25
C SER A 28 6.36 5.21 -0.91
N ALA A 29 5.47 5.72 -1.77
CA ALA A 29 5.11 5.10 -3.05
C ALA A 29 6.26 5.08 -4.08
N ASN A 30 7.40 5.70 -3.78
CA ASN A 30 8.63 5.60 -4.57
C ASN A 30 9.42 4.30 -4.31
N ASP A 31 8.90 3.36 -3.50
CA ASP A 31 9.48 2.02 -3.37
C ASP A 31 9.45 1.30 -4.73
N SER A 32 10.62 0.97 -5.26
CA SER A 32 10.75 0.37 -6.60
C SER A 32 10.10 -1.01 -6.72
N ARG A 33 10.02 -1.76 -5.61
CA ARG A 33 9.36 -3.07 -5.55
C ARG A 33 7.85 -2.88 -5.60
N TYR A 34 7.33 -1.93 -4.83
CA TYR A 34 5.92 -1.53 -4.90
C TYR A 34 5.52 -1.12 -6.32
N GLN A 35 6.29 -0.21 -6.93
CA GLN A 35 6.02 0.28 -8.29
C GLN A 35 6.02 -0.84 -9.32
N SER A 36 6.99 -1.76 -9.25
CA SER A 36 7.10 -2.86 -10.20
C SER A 36 5.90 -3.82 -10.12
N VAL A 37 5.49 -4.21 -8.92
CA VAL A 37 4.37 -5.14 -8.71
C VAL A 37 3.04 -4.47 -9.04
N SER A 38 2.80 -3.26 -8.52
CA SER A 38 1.55 -2.52 -8.77
C SER A 38 1.36 -2.17 -10.25
N ALA A 39 2.40 -1.79 -10.98
CA ALA A 39 2.31 -1.53 -12.42
C ALA A 39 1.90 -2.77 -13.22
N THR A 40 2.24 -3.98 -12.75
CA THR A 40 1.80 -5.22 -13.38
C THR A 40 0.32 -5.50 -13.09
N ALA A 41 -0.11 -5.28 -11.85
CA ALA A 41 -1.52 -5.40 -11.46
C ALA A 41 -2.41 -4.41 -12.24
N TYR A 42 -2.04 -3.12 -12.28
CA TYR A 42 -2.81 -2.09 -12.99
C TYR A 42 -2.92 -2.35 -14.50
N ARG A 43 -1.85 -2.82 -15.16
CA ARG A 43 -1.93 -3.24 -16.57
C ARG A 43 -2.90 -4.39 -16.79
N HIS A 44 -3.02 -5.30 -15.82
CA HIS A 44 -4.00 -6.37 -15.90
C HIS A 44 -5.43 -5.83 -15.75
N ILE A 45 -5.66 -4.92 -14.81
CA ILE A 45 -6.95 -4.22 -14.61
C ILE A 45 -7.34 -3.50 -15.90
N GLU A 46 -6.44 -2.68 -16.45
CA GLU A 46 -6.69 -1.91 -17.68
C GLU A 46 -7.08 -2.81 -18.85
N ARG A 47 -6.44 -3.98 -18.98
CA ARG A 47 -6.79 -4.97 -20.00
C ARG A 47 -8.18 -5.57 -19.77
N LEU A 48 -8.55 -5.84 -18.52
CA LEU A 48 -9.88 -6.35 -18.17
C LEU A 48 -10.93 -5.27 -18.43
N ASP A 49 -10.71 -4.05 -17.97
CA ASP A 49 -11.60 -2.92 -18.18
C ASP A 49 -11.87 -2.67 -19.66
N SER A 50 -10.81 -2.72 -20.49
CA SER A 50 -10.91 -2.63 -21.95
C SER A 50 -11.75 -3.76 -22.55
N LYS A 51 -11.55 -5.00 -22.10
CA LYS A 51 -12.32 -6.16 -22.56
C LYS A 51 -13.80 -6.05 -22.17
N MET A 52 -14.07 -5.50 -20.99
CA MET A 52 -15.39 -5.28 -20.43
C MET A 52 -16.05 -3.99 -20.95
N LYS A 53 -15.30 -3.17 -21.70
CA LYS A 53 -15.71 -1.87 -22.23
C LYS A 53 -16.18 -0.90 -21.14
N VAL A 54 -15.54 -0.96 -19.96
CA VAL A 54 -15.80 -0.04 -18.84
C VAL A 54 -15.74 1.41 -19.34
N GLY A 55 -16.69 2.25 -18.92
CA GLY A 55 -16.78 3.64 -19.34
C GLY A 55 -17.46 3.88 -20.69
N THR A 56 -18.00 2.84 -21.33
CA THR A 56 -18.80 2.95 -22.58
C THR A 56 -20.25 2.54 -22.34
N SER A 57 -21.13 2.81 -23.32
CA SER A 57 -22.53 2.33 -23.32
C SER A 57 -22.68 0.81 -23.34
N ASP A 58 -21.62 0.09 -23.75
CA ASP A 58 -21.60 -1.36 -23.88
C ASP A 58 -21.17 -2.06 -22.58
N PHE A 59 -20.82 -1.30 -21.54
CA PHE A 59 -20.44 -1.86 -20.23
C PHE A 59 -21.64 -2.52 -19.56
N ASP A 60 -21.41 -3.72 -19.02
CA ASP A 60 -22.43 -4.51 -18.35
C ASP A 60 -21.86 -5.10 -17.06
N ILE A 61 -22.30 -4.55 -15.94
CA ILE A 61 -21.82 -4.92 -14.60
C ILE A 61 -22.13 -6.39 -14.26
N SER A 62 -23.18 -6.97 -14.84
CA SER A 62 -23.54 -8.38 -14.57
C SER A 62 -22.50 -9.38 -15.10
N LYS A 63 -21.61 -8.93 -16.00
CA LYS A 63 -20.55 -9.74 -16.59
C LYS A 63 -19.21 -9.58 -15.87
N VAL A 64 -19.14 -8.71 -14.85
CA VAL A 64 -17.92 -8.50 -14.06
C VAL A 64 -17.74 -9.67 -13.12
N ASP A 65 -16.60 -10.35 -13.22
CA ASP A 65 -16.20 -11.39 -12.29
C ASP A 65 -15.61 -10.76 -11.03
N THR A 66 -16.38 -10.76 -9.93
CA THR A 66 -15.95 -10.24 -8.64
C THR A 66 -15.15 -11.26 -7.82
N SER A 67 -14.95 -12.48 -8.33
CA SER A 67 -14.19 -13.53 -7.63
C SER A 67 -12.68 -13.43 -7.83
N GLN A 68 -12.21 -12.41 -8.57
CA GLN A 68 -10.81 -12.33 -8.97
C GLN A 68 -9.88 -12.02 -7.78
N PRO A 69 -8.74 -12.72 -7.66
CA PRO A 69 -7.78 -12.56 -6.57
C PRO A 69 -6.93 -11.28 -6.69
N LEU A 70 -7.26 -10.38 -7.62
CA LEU A 70 -6.46 -9.20 -7.91
C LEU A 70 -6.47 -8.20 -6.76
N ASP A 71 -7.62 -8.05 -6.09
CA ASP A 71 -7.73 -7.22 -4.89
C ASP A 71 -6.86 -7.77 -3.75
N GLU A 72 -6.80 -9.09 -3.60
CA GLU A 72 -5.93 -9.72 -2.60
C GLU A 72 -4.46 -9.47 -2.90
N LEU A 73 -4.06 -9.55 -4.17
CA LEU A 73 -2.70 -9.23 -4.61
C LEU A 73 -2.36 -7.76 -4.35
N LEU A 74 -3.27 -6.84 -4.65
CA LEU A 74 -3.07 -5.40 -4.40
C LEU A 74 -2.95 -5.09 -2.91
N MET A 75 -3.84 -5.65 -2.08
CA MET A 75 -3.80 -5.48 -0.62
C MET A 75 -2.52 -6.05 -0.04
N PHE A 76 -2.10 -7.24 -0.49
CA PHE A 76 -0.84 -7.83 -0.05
C PHE A 76 0.37 -7.00 -0.52
N THR A 77 0.33 -6.44 -1.72
CA THR A 77 1.40 -5.56 -2.23
C THR A 77 1.54 -4.30 -1.38
N VAL A 78 0.42 -3.67 -1.00
CA VAL A 78 0.43 -2.50 -0.10
C VAL A 78 0.93 -2.88 1.29
N ALA A 79 0.49 -4.02 1.84
CA ALA A 79 0.99 -4.48 3.12
C ALA A 79 2.50 -4.78 3.08
N GLN A 80 2.97 -5.47 2.04
CA GLN A 80 4.37 -5.87 1.92
C GLN A 80 5.32 -4.67 1.76
N TYR A 81 4.93 -3.64 1.01
CA TYR A 81 5.87 -2.61 0.57
C TYR A 81 5.56 -1.20 1.05
N LEU A 82 4.33 -0.90 1.47
CA LEU A 82 3.96 0.44 1.96
C LEU A 82 3.68 0.44 3.45
N LEU A 83 2.97 -0.56 3.99
CA LEU A 83 2.73 -0.65 5.42
C LEU A 83 3.94 -1.29 6.11
N LYS A 84 4.60 -0.54 7.00
CA LYS A 84 5.86 -0.94 7.65
C LYS A 84 5.68 -1.43 9.06
N ASP A 85 4.70 -0.88 9.77
CA ASP A 85 4.39 -1.22 11.16
C ASP A 85 3.01 -0.68 11.57
N TRP A 86 2.55 -1.04 12.77
CA TRP A 86 1.29 -0.57 13.33
C TRP A 86 1.31 -0.42 14.86
N GLN A 87 0.33 0.29 15.40
CA GLN A 87 -0.01 0.32 16.82
C GLN A 87 -1.53 0.32 16.97
N GLY A 88 -2.02 -0.26 18.07
CA GLY A 88 -3.47 -0.35 18.32
C GLY A 88 -4.16 -1.54 17.65
N VAL A 89 -3.39 -2.48 17.11
CA VAL A 89 -3.90 -3.75 16.59
C VAL A 89 -3.61 -4.86 17.60
N GLY A 90 -4.63 -5.62 17.95
CA GLY A 90 -4.52 -6.71 18.91
C GLY A 90 -5.46 -7.86 18.59
N GLU A 91 -5.21 -8.99 19.24
CA GLU A 91 -6.05 -10.18 19.20
C GLU A 91 -6.47 -10.60 20.61
N LEU A 92 -7.60 -11.30 20.72
CA LEU A 92 -8.03 -11.88 21.99
C LEU A 92 -7.18 -13.11 22.28
N ASN A 93 -6.52 -13.13 23.43
CA ASN A 93 -5.82 -14.32 23.90
C ASN A 93 -6.82 -15.39 24.39
N ALA A 94 -6.31 -16.57 24.78
CA ALA A 94 -7.14 -17.68 25.28
C ALA A 94 -7.96 -17.34 26.55
N LYS A 95 -7.65 -16.22 27.22
CA LYS A 95 -8.37 -15.70 28.39
C LYS A 95 -9.34 -14.56 28.05
N GLY A 96 -9.45 -14.18 26.77
CA GLY A 96 -10.31 -13.09 26.31
C GLY A 96 -9.74 -11.69 26.52
N GLU A 97 -8.45 -11.55 26.84
CA GLU A 97 -7.78 -10.25 26.99
C GLU A 97 -7.22 -9.80 25.63
N GLN A 98 -7.33 -8.51 25.31
CA GLN A 98 -6.69 -7.95 24.11
C GLN A 98 -5.18 -7.87 24.31
N VAL A 99 -4.44 -8.53 23.42
CA VAL A 99 -2.97 -8.49 23.39
C VAL A 99 -2.54 -7.86 22.07
N ALA A 100 -1.66 -6.87 22.14
CA ALA A 100 -1.08 -6.25 20.95
C ALA A 100 -0.31 -7.29 20.14
N ILE A 101 -0.47 -7.24 18.82
CA ILE A 101 0.19 -8.17 17.90
C ILE A 101 1.24 -7.46 17.06
N GLU A 102 2.35 -8.14 16.81
CA GLU A 102 3.38 -7.65 15.90
C GLU A 102 2.88 -7.62 14.46
N TYR A 103 3.36 -6.61 13.74
CA TYR A 103 3.11 -6.45 12.33
C TYR A 103 3.76 -7.55 11.51
N THR A 104 3.00 -8.13 10.58
CA THR A 104 3.53 -8.87 9.43
C THR A 104 2.74 -8.48 8.18
N PRO A 105 3.31 -8.59 6.98
CA PRO A 105 2.59 -8.31 5.74
C PRO A 105 1.29 -9.10 5.59
N GLU A 106 1.25 -10.37 6.03
CA GLU A 106 0.05 -11.21 5.97
C GLU A 106 -1.06 -10.68 6.88
N ARG A 107 -0.67 -10.25 8.09
CA ARG A 107 -1.59 -9.64 9.05
C ARG A 107 -2.05 -8.25 8.58
N GLY A 108 -1.15 -7.47 7.99
CA GLY A 108 -1.45 -6.21 7.33
C GLY A 108 -2.47 -6.39 6.19
N ALA A 109 -2.22 -7.33 5.28
CA ALA A 109 -3.14 -7.62 4.19
C ALA A 109 -4.52 -8.04 4.70
N ARG A 110 -4.58 -8.81 5.79
CA ARG A 110 -5.84 -9.19 6.43
C ARG A 110 -6.58 -7.98 7.00
N LEU A 111 -5.88 -7.05 7.65
CA LEU A 111 -6.47 -5.79 8.11
C LEU A 111 -7.04 -4.97 6.95
N LEU A 112 -6.27 -4.81 5.87
CA LEU A 112 -6.68 -4.05 4.69
C LEU A 112 -7.89 -4.69 3.99
N LYS A 113 -7.98 -6.03 3.99
CA LYS A 113 -9.12 -6.77 3.47
C LYS A 113 -10.38 -6.61 4.32
N GLN A 114 -10.23 -6.56 5.64
CA GLN A 114 -11.35 -6.35 6.57
C GLN A 114 -11.84 -4.91 6.59
N CYS A 115 -10.94 -3.96 6.38
CA CYS A 115 -11.21 -2.52 6.42
C CYS A 115 -10.70 -1.84 5.14
N PRO A 116 -11.41 -1.94 4.01
CA PRO A 116 -10.97 -1.38 2.72
C PRO A 116 -10.70 0.13 2.74
N ASP A 117 -11.37 0.90 3.59
CA ASP A 117 -11.12 2.34 3.72
C ASP A 117 -9.69 2.65 4.21
N ILE A 118 -9.10 1.75 5.00
CA ILE A 118 -7.72 1.89 5.49
C ILE A 118 -6.73 1.70 4.34
N TYR A 119 -7.02 0.82 3.39
CA TYR A 119 -6.19 0.60 2.21
C TYR A 119 -5.96 1.90 1.44
N TRP A 120 -7.03 2.65 1.18
CA TRP A 120 -6.95 3.93 0.48
C TRP A 120 -6.16 4.97 1.27
N LYS A 121 -6.36 5.06 2.59
CA LYS A 121 -5.60 5.98 3.46
C LYS A 121 -4.09 5.69 3.47
N VAL A 122 -3.70 4.41 3.41
CA VAL A 122 -2.29 4.02 3.31
C VAL A 122 -1.70 4.43 1.95
N ILE A 123 -2.45 4.24 0.85
CA ILE A 123 -2.01 4.66 -0.48
C ILE A 123 -1.86 6.18 -0.55
N ASP A 124 -2.84 6.95 -0.07
CA ASP A 124 -2.80 8.40 -0.10
C ASP A 124 -1.58 8.93 0.67
N ALA A 125 -1.33 8.41 1.86
CA ALA A 125 -0.16 8.78 2.66
C ALA A 125 1.17 8.41 1.97
N ALA A 126 1.24 7.25 1.31
CA ALA A 126 2.42 6.83 0.56
C ALA A 126 2.66 7.73 -0.67
N VAL A 127 1.60 8.17 -1.35
CA VAL A 127 1.67 9.10 -2.48
C VAL A 127 2.09 10.50 -2.01
N GLU A 128 1.53 11.01 -0.92
CA GLU A 128 1.97 12.27 -0.31
C GLU A 128 3.46 12.24 0.02
N LEU A 129 3.93 11.18 0.69
CA LEU A 129 5.36 10.99 0.98
C LEU A 129 6.21 11.01 -0.29
N SER A 130 5.75 10.36 -1.36
CA SER A 130 6.49 10.34 -2.63
C SER A 130 6.60 11.72 -3.27
N LYS A 131 5.58 12.58 -3.13
CA LYS A 131 5.59 13.96 -3.62
C LYS A 131 6.54 14.83 -2.80
N GLU A 132 6.48 14.72 -1.47
CA GLU A 132 7.38 15.42 -0.55
C GLU A 132 8.86 15.06 -0.82
N GLU A 133 9.14 13.82 -1.23
CA GLU A 133 10.47 13.39 -1.68
C GLU A 133 10.89 14.08 -2.99
N SER A 134 10.02 14.08 -3.99
CA SER A 134 10.29 14.71 -5.29
C SER A 134 10.53 16.22 -5.16
N GLU A 135 9.70 16.92 -4.38
CA GLU A 135 9.83 18.38 -4.17
C GLU A 135 11.16 18.74 -3.49
N GLN A 136 11.61 17.96 -2.52
CA GLN A 136 12.90 18.20 -1.85
C GLN A 136 14.11 17.96 -2.76
N ILE A 137 14.02 16.96 -3.65
CA ILE A 137 15.06 16.73 -4.67
C ILE A 137 15.14 17.94 -5.59
N ASP A 138 14.00 18.44 -6.07
CA ASP A 138 13.93 19.61 -6.95
C ASP A 138 14.45 20.89 -6.28
N GLU A 139 14.13 21.11 -5.01
CA GLU A 139 14.68 22.23 -4.23
C GLU A 139 16.20 22.14 -4.06
N THR A 140 16.73 20.93 -3.83
CA THR A 140 18.16 20.71 -3.66
C THR A 140 18.91 21.00 -4.97
N ILE A 141 18.35 20.58 -6.10
CA ILE A 141 18.91 20.84 -7.43
C ILE A 141 18.88 22.34 -7.77
N LYS A 142 17.78 23.05 -7.46
CA LYS A 142 17.66 24.49 -7.74
C LYS A 142 18.56 25.39 -6.88
N LYS A 143 19.01 24.90 -5.72
CA LYS A 143 19.92 25.64 -4.82
C LYS A 143 21.41 25.39 -5.12
N SER A 144 21.73 24.39 -5.95
CA SER A 144 23.09 24.07 -6.40
C SER A 144 23.45 24.74 -7.71
#